data_AF-A0A8H4KE14-F1
#
_entry.id   AF-A0A8H4KE14-F1
#
_cell.length_a   1.000
_cell.length_b   1.000
_cell.length_c   1.000
_cell.angle_alpha   90.00
_cell.angle_beta   90.00
_cell.angle_gamma   90.00
#
_symmetry.space_group_name_H-M   'P 1'
#
loop_
_entity.id
_entity.type
_entity.pdbx_description
1 polymer ?
#
loop_
_entity_poly.entity_id
_entity_poly.type
_entity_poly.pdbx_seq_one_letter_code
_entity_poly.pdbx_strand_id
1 'polypeptide(L)' 'MSHLLPTGPPALALTYGNGTVALRLSLNFPRFTAIVLFNIGFIPAAAPFNVGFFINPIIPNNWTQRN' A
#
# COMPACT_ATOMS: atom_id res chain seq x y z
N MET A 1 14.11 -19.45 9.94
CA MET A 1 13.09 -18.80 9.09
C MET A 1 13.68 -17.48 8.62
N SER A 2 13.78 -17.25 7.31
CA SER A 2 14.22 -15.96 6.77
C SER A 2 13.09 -14.94 6.92
N HIS A 3 13.22 -13.99 7.85
CA HIS A 3 12.28 -12.87 7.89
C HIS A 3 12.64 -11.86 6.79
N LEU A 4 11.62 -11.40 6.06
CA LEU A 4 11.76 -10.33 5.09
C LEU A 4 11.71 -8.99 5.82
N LEU A 5 12.81 -8.25 5.80
CA LEU A 5 12.86 -6.90 6.35
C LEU A 5 12.51 -5.87 5.27
N PRO A 6 11.69 -4.85 5.61
CA PRO A 6 11.53 -3.70 4.74
C PRO A 6 12.86 -3.00 4.49
N THR A 7 13.04 -2.49 3.29
CA THR A 7 14.15 -1.63 2.90
C THR A 7 13.73 -0.18 3.02
N GLY A 8 14.38 0.56 3.91
CA GLY A 8 14.11 1.98 4.13
C GLY A 8 12.91 2.26 5.03
N PRO A 9 12.60 3.54 5.27
CA PRO A 9 11.52 3.94 6.15
C PRO A 9 10.15 3.62 5.54
N PRO A 10 9.15 3.24 6.36
CA PRO A 10 7.76 3.13 5.92
C PRO A 10 7.24 4.50 5.49
N ALA A 11 6.39 4.54 4.47
CA ALA A 11 5.64 5.74 4.11
C ALA A 11 4.19 5.63 4.58
N LEU A 12 3.74 6.62 5.34
CA LEU A 12 2.38 6.69 5.87
C LEU A 12 1.69 7.94 5.34
N ALA A 13 0.47 7.77 4.82
CA ALA A 13 -0.38 8.87 4.42
C ALA A 13 -1.78 8.70 5.02
N LEU A 14 -2.31 9.77 5.61
CA LEU A 14 -3.68 9.86 6.06
C LEU A 14 -4.39 10.94 5.25
N THR A 15 -5.53 10.59 4.67
CA THR A 15 -6.36 11.52 3.91
C THR A 15 -7.77 11.51 4.47
N TYR A 16 -8.32 12.70 4.68
CA TYR A 16 -9.73 12.88 5.01
C TYR A 16 -10.42 13.65 3.89
N GLY A 17 -11.56 13.14 3.43
CA GLY A 17 -12.36 13.81 2.40
C GLY A 17 -13.68 13.10 2.18
N ASN A 18 -14.74 13.86 1.85
CA ASN A 18 -16.11 13.35 1.68
C ASN A 18 -16.48 12.36 2.79
N GLY A 19 -16.42 12.78 4.06
CA GLY A 19 -16.81 11.95 5.20
C GLY A 19 -15.99 10.67 5.38
N THR A 20 -14.86 10.51 4.70
CA THR A 20 -14.10 9.26 4.68
C THR A 20 -12.66 9.50 5.13
N VAL A 21 -12.12 8.61 5.97
CA VAL A 21 -10.72 8.56 6.37
C VAL A 21 -10.03 7.40 5.65
N ALA A 22 -8.98 7.70 4.90
CA ALA A 22 -8.12 6.70 4.27
C ALA A 22 -6.71 6.74 4.87
N LEU A 23 -6.20 5.58 5.29
CA LEU A 23 -4.83 5.37 5.74
C LEU A 23 -4.10 4.48 4.74
N ARG A 24 -2.98 4.95 4.20
CA ARG A 24 -2.11 4.18 3.31
C ARG A 24 -0.75 4.00 3.95
N LEU A 25 -0.37 2.75 4.20
CA LEU A 25 0.96 2.35 4.62
C LEU A 25 1.67 1.69 3.45
N SER A 26 2.86 2.18 3.08
CA SER A 26 3.72 1.57 2.07
C SER A 26 5.01 1.07 2.71
N LEU A 27 5.35 -0.18 2.41
CA LEU A 27 6.59 -0.86 2.81
C LEU A 27 7.32 -1.32 1.55
N ASN A 28 8.56 -0.88 1.39
CA ASN A 28 9.41 -1.33 0.31
C ASN A 28 10.22 -2.55 0.75
N PHE A 29 10.39 -3.51 -0.15
CA PHE A 29 11.26 -4.67 0.00
C PHE A 29 12.19 -4.74 -1.20
N PRO A 30 13.28 -5.54 -1.14
CA PRO A 30 14.26 -5.59 -2.25
C PRO A 30 13.66 -6.01 -3.61
N ARG A 31 12.50 -6.68 -3.62
CA ARG A 31 11.89 -7.24 -4.85
C ARG A 31 10.45 -6.81 -5.10
N PHE A 32 9.83 -6.11 -4.16
CA PHE A 32 8.44 -5.68 -4.28
C PHE A 32 8.14 -4.54 -3.30
N THR A 33 7.04 -3.84 -3.52
CA THR A 33 6.46 -2.89 -2.57
C THR A 33 5.11 -3.42 -2.12
N ALA A 34 4.86 -3.42 -0.82
CA ALA A 34 3.56 -3.73 -0.24
C ALA A 34 2.87 -2.44 0.22
N ILE A 35 1.60 -2.28 -0.14
CA ILE A 35 0.77 -1.16 0.28
C ILE A 35 -0.45 -1.73 0.99
N VAL A 36 -0.70 -1.27 2.21
CA VAL A 36 -1.91 -1.55 2.97
C VAL A 36 -2.78 -0.29 2.99
N LEU A 37 -4.02 -0.42 2.53
CA LEU A 37 -5.02 0.64 2.52
C LEU A 37 -6.10 0.28 3.54
N PHE A 38 -6.31 1.15 4.53
CA PHE A 38 -7.48 1.13 5.39
C PHE A 38 -8.38 2.30 4.99
N ASN A 39 -9.67 2.04 4.85
CA ASN A 39 -10.63 3.06 4.48
C ASN A 39 -11.87 2.96 5.38
N ILE A 40 -12.24 4.07 6.02
CA ILE A 40 -13.35 4.14 6.98
C ILE A 40 -14.27 5.31 6.60
N GLY A 41 -15.53 5.02 6.28
CA GLY A 41 -16.54 6.05 6.05
C GLY A 41 -17.29 6.45 7.32
N PHE A 42 -17.56 7.73 7.47
CA PHE A 42 -18.41 8.34 8.47
C PHE A 42 -19.61 9.02 7.79
N ILE A 43 -20.73 9.15 8.50
CA ILE A 43 -21.94 9.82 7.97
C ILE A 43 -21.58 11.26 7.58
N PRO A 44 -22.00 11.75 6.38
CA PRO A 44 -22.98 11.17 5.46
C PRO A 44 -22.43 10.18 4.42
N ALA A 45 -21.13 10.03 4.32
CA ALA A 45 -20.48 9.23 3.28
C ALA A 45 -20.33 7.76 3.67
N ALA A 46 -21.34 7.17 4.34
CA ALA A 46 -21.36 5.85 4.97
C ALA A 46 -20.72 4.74 4.12
N ALA A 47 -19.39 4.72 4.10
CA ALA A 47 -18.59 3.78 3.34
C ALA A 47 -18.17 2.67 4.30
N PRO A 48 -18.27 1.40 3.89
CA PRO A 48 -17.86 0.29 4.72
C PRO A 48 -16.38 0.41 5.10
N PHE A 49 -16.03 -0.12 6.28
CA PHE A 49 -14.63 -0.33 6.64
C PHE A 49 -14.01 -1.31 5.64
N ASN A 50 -13.03 -0.84 4.86
CA ASN A 50 -12.34 -1.64 3.84
C ASN A 50 -10.85 -1.74 4.15
N VAL A 51 -10.29 -2.93 3.97
CA VAL A 51 -8.84 -3.18 4.02
C VAL A 51 -8.40 -3.79 2.70
N GLY A 52 -7.45 -3.15 2.03
CA GLY A 52 -6.86 -3.60 0.77
C GLY A 52 -5.36 -3.82 0.91
N PHE A 53 -4.87 -4.92 0.34
CA PHE A 53 -3.44 -5.23 0.25
C PHE A 53 -3.03 -5.21 -1.22
N PHE A 54 -2.07 -4.37 -1.56
CA PHE A 54 -1.51 -4.28 -2.89
C PHE A 54 -0.04 -4.67 -2.83
N ILE A 55 0.35 -5.66 -3.64
CA ILE A 55 1.74 -6.09 -3.76
C ILE A 55 2.18 -5.76 -5.18
N ASN A 56 3.06 -4.77 -5.32
CA ASN A 56 3.60 -4.37 -6.60
C ASN A 56 5.00 -4.99 -6.78
N PRO A 57 5.21 -5.94 -7.70
CA PRO A 57 6.53 -6.49 -7.96
C PRO A 57 7.44 -5.40 -8.57
N ILE A 58 8.68 -5.32 -8.09
CA ILE A 58 9.70 -4.52 -8.75
C ILE A 58 10.25 -5.40 -9.87
N ILE A 59 9.76 -5.18 -11.10
CA ILE A 59 10.26 -5.87 -12.28
C ILE A 59 11.60 -5.21 -12.63
N PRO A 60 12.73 -5.94 -12.57
CA PRO A 60 14.01 -5.41 -12.99
C PRO A 60 13.95 -4.96 -14.46
N ASN A 61 14.50 -3.79 -14.81
CA ASN A 61 14.45 -3.21 -16.17
C ASN A 61 14.95 -4.16 -17.29
N ASN A 62 15.75 -5.16 -16.94
CA ASN A 62 16.29 -6.20 -17.81
C ASN A 62 15.34 -7.38 -18.08
N TRP A 63 14.15 -7.43 -17.48
CA TRP A 63 13.11 -8.42 -17.79
C TRP A 63 12.20 -8.00 -18.94
N THR A 64 11.96 -6.70 -19.13
CA THR A 64 11.13 -6.18 -20.24
C THR A 64 11.91 -6.03 -21.56
N GLN A 65 13.24 -6.10 -21.53
CA GLN A 65 14.12 -5.99 -22.70
C GLN A 65 14.46 -7.34 -23.38
N ARG A 66 13.84 -8.46 -22.98
CA ARG A 66 14.12 -9.79 -23.53
C ARG A 66 13.22 -10.22 -24.71
N ASN A 67 12.52 -9.28 -25.35
CA ASN A 67 11.79 -9.54 -26.59
C ASN A 67 12.46 -8.84 -27.76
#